data_AF-A0A945CG59-F1
#
_entry.id   AF-A0A945CG59-F1
#
_cell.length_a   1.000
_cell.length_b   1.000
_cell.length_c   1.000
_cell.angle_alpha   90.00
_cell.angle_beta   90.00
_cell.angle_gamma   90.00
#
_symmetry.space_group_name_H-M   'P 1'
#
loop_
_entity.id
_entity.type
_entity.pdbx_description
1 polymer ?
#
loop_
_entity_poly.entity_id
_entity_poly.type
_entity_poly.pdbx_seq_one_letter_code
_entity_poly.pdbx_strand_id
1 'polypeptide(L)'
;QLTEQLEGMGMQAVEGGYSLRQMIDSVLRVQPAIEFIVLLLTAILAYRVGLWGAQRLGLVLPPARPFHLWRPWEELIWVLIGALVMGLIGAGLLEDLALNAAMVMLILYAVQGLALVRYYILRLGIARPLELLFYILLFFTLGLALLVLAGLGLLDTWFDWRRLRPAADQEEEA
;
A
#
# COMPACT_ATOMS: atom_id res chain seq x y z
N GLN A 1 -14.78 -4.19 48.58
CA GLN A 1 -13.75 -5.13 49.08
C GLN A 1 -12.76 -5.55 47.99
N LEU A 2 -13.11 -6.38 46.99
CA LEU A 2 -12.17 -6.70 45.88
C LEU A 2 -11.88 -5.49 44.98
N THR A 3 -12.89 -4.65 44.72
CA THR A 3 -12.76 -3.42 43.91
C THR A 3 -11.91 -2.34 44.59
N GLU A 4 -12.04 -2.16 45.90
CA GLU A 4 -11.21 -1.21 46.69
C GLU A 4 -9.75 -1.68 46.83
N GLN A 5 -9.52 -2.99 46.94
CA GLN A 5 -8.16 -3.53 46.95
C GLN A 5 -7.45 -3.37 45.59
N LEU A 6 -8.19 -3.35 44.49
CA LEU A 6 -7.65 -3.12 43.15
C LEU A 6 -7.32 -1.64 42.89
N GLU A 7 -8.15 -0.72 43.40
CA GLU A 7 -7.87 0.73 43.38
C GLU A 7 -6.64 1.10 44.24
N GLY A 8 -6.47 0.46 45.41
CA GLY A 8 -5.33 0.67 46.31
C GLY A 8 -3.98 0.14 45.77
N MET A 9 -4.00 -0.75 44.78
CA MET A 9 -2.79 -1.28 44.11
C MET A 9 -2.35 -0.45 42.90
N GLY A 10 -3.00 0.70 42.63
CA GLY A 10 -2.70 1.55 41.48
C GLY A 10 -3.07 0.91 40.13
N MET A 11 -3.79 -0.21 40.14
CA MET A 11 -4.27 -0.83 38.91
C MET A 11 -5.52 -0.11 38.41
N GLN A 12 -5.27 0.77 37.44
CA GLN A 12 -6.22 1.42 36.53
C GLN A 12 -7.00 0.40 35.67
N ALA A 13 -7.68 -0.58 36.30
CA ALA A 13 -8.45 -1.61 35.60
C ALA A 13 -9.57 -1.01 34.72
N VAL A 14 -9.97 0.23 35.02
CA VAL A 14 -10.93 1.03 34.23
C VAL A 14 -10.27 1.61 32.97
N GLU A 15 -9.02 2.08 33.01
CA GLU A 15 -8.33 2.62 31.82
C GLU A 15 -7.96 1.55 30.79
N GLY A 16 -7.66 0.33 31.24
CA GLY A 16 -7.41 -0.82 30.34
C GLY A 16 -8.62 -1.18 29.47
N GLY A 17 -9.84 -1.03 30.00
CA GLY A 17 -11.07 -1.28 29.26
C GLY A 17 -11.38 -0.22 28.20
N TYR A 18 -11.11 1.06 28.49
CA TYR A 18 -11.31 2.16 27.54
C TYR A 18 -10.26 2.16 26.41
N SER A 19 -8.98 1.91 26.74
CA SER A 19 -7.90 1.81 25.77
C SER A 19 -8.09 0.64 24.79
N LEU A 20 -8.47 -0.54 25.28
CA LEU A 20 -8.76 -1.68 24.42
C LEU A 20 -9.96 -1.41 23.49
N ARG A 21 -11.02 -0.78 23.99
CA ARG A 21 -12.19 -0.42 23.18
C ARG A 21 -11.84 0.56 22.06
N GLN A 22 -11.03 1.58 22.34
CA GLN A 22 -10.57 2.53 21.32
C GLN A 22 -9.67 1.88 20.26
N MET A 23 -8.81 0.94 20.66
CA MET A 23 -8.01 0.15 19.72
C MET A 23 -8.90 -0.71 18.82
N ILE A 24 -9.87 -1.42 19.40
CA ILE A 24 -10.82 -2.25 18.63
C ILE A 24 -11.59 -1.37 17.65
N ASP A 25 -12.13 -0.25 18.10
CA ASP A 25 -12.88 0.67 17.24
C ASP A 25 -12.03 1.18 16.06
N SER A 26 -10.79 1.60 16.35
CA SER A 26 -9.83 2.04 15.31
C SER A 26 -9.52 0.94 14.29
N VAL A 27 -9.37 -0.31 14.73
CA VAL A 27 -9.12 -1.46 13.85
C VAL A 27 -10.35 -1.79 13.01
N LEU A 28 -11.55 -1.74 13.59
CA LEU A 28 -12.80 -2.00 12.87
C LEU A 28 -13.04 -0.96 11.77
N ARG A 29 -12.67 0.30 12.01
CA ARG A 29 -12.80 1.38 11.01
C ARG A 29 -11.96 1.12 9.75
N VAL A 30 -10.75 0.54 9.88
CA VAL A 30 -9.86 0.22 8.73
C VAL A 30 -10.04 -1.20 8.19
N GLN A 31 -10.89 -2.02 8.82
CA GLN A 31 -11.11 -3.40 8.43
C GLN A 31 -11.51 -3.56 6.94
N PRO A 32 -12.42 -2.74 6.37
CA PRO A 32 -12.78 -2.87 4.95
C PRO A 32 -11.59 -2.72 4.00
N ALA A 33 -10.69 -1.78 4.26
CA ALA A 33 -9.47 -1.60 3.46
C ALA A 33 -8.53 -2.81 3.58
N ILE A 34 -8.34 -3.34 4.79
CA ILE A 34 -7.50 -4.52 5.00
C ILE A 34 -8.06 -5.71 4.21
N GLU A 35 -9.37 -5.97 4.30
CA GLU A 35 -10.03 -7.05 3.55
C GLU A 35 -9.88 -6.85 2.04
N PHE A 36 -10.10 -5.64 1.53
CA PHE A 36 -9.91 -5.32 0.13
C PHE A 36 -8.46 -5.59 -0.34
N ILE A 37 -7.47 -5.17 0.43
CA ILE A 37 -6.05 -5.40 0.13
C ILE A 37 -5.74 -6.91 0.13
N VAL A 38 -6.24 -7.66 1.12
CA VAL A 38 -6.04 -9.12 1.20
C VAL A 38 -6.69 -9.84 0.02
N LEU A 39 -7.91 -9.46 -0.36
CA LEU A 39 -8.59 -10.01 -1.53
C LEU A 39 -7.82 -9.71 -2.82
N LEU A 40 -7.30 -8.49 -2.96
CA LEU A 40 -6.47 -8.10 -4.10
C LEU A 40 -5.19 -8.93 -4.18
N LEU A 41 -4.48 -9.09 -3.06
CA LEU A 41 -3.29 -9.95 -2.97
C LEU A 41 -3.62 -11.40 -3.31
N THR A 42 -4.74 -11.91 -2.81
CA THR A 42 -5.21 -13.27 -3.10
C THR A 42 -5.50 -13.45 -4.59
N ALA A 43 -6.18 -12.49 -5.22
CA ALA A 43 -6.44 -12.50 -6.66
C ALA A 43 -5.14 -12.48 -7.49
N ILE A 44 -4.16 -11.66 -7.08
CA ILE A 44 -2.84 -11.60 -7.73
C ILE A 44 -2.11 -12.94 -7.61
N LEU A 45 -2.10 -13.55 -6.41
CA LEU A 45 -1.47 -14.84 -6.19
C LEU A 45 -2.16 -15.95 -6.99
N ALA A 46 -3.49 -15.98 -6.99
CA ALA A 46 -4.27 -16.92 -7.78
C ALA A 46 -3.96 -16.80 -9.28
N TYR A 47 -3.90 -15.57 -9.81
CA TYR A 47 -3.51 -15.31 -11.20
C TYR A 47 -2.09 -15.82 -11.50
N ARG A 48 -1.13 -15.59 -10.60
CA ARG A 48 0.28 -16.00 -10.77
C ARG A 48 0.44 -17.52 -10.71
N VAL A 49 -0.29 -18.19 -9.82
CA VAL A 49 -0.36 -19.65 -9.75
C VAL A 49 -1.04 -20.22 -11.00
N GLY A 50 -2.10 -19.58 -11.49
CA GLY A 50 -2.78 -19.95 -12.73
C GLY A 50 -1.86 -19.88 -13.95
N LEU A 51 -1.10 -18.78 -14.09
CA LEU A 51 -0.05 -18.64 -15.11
C LEU A 51 1.00 -19.74 -15.03
N TRP A 52 1.50 -20.01 -13.82
CA TRP A 52 2.49 -21.07 -13.59
C TRP A 52 1.93 -22.45 -13.95
N GLY A 53 0.69 -22.75 -13.58
CA GLY A 53 0.01 -24.00 -13.93
C GLY A 53 -0.24 -24.14 -15.44
N ALA A 54 -0.70 -23.07 -16.09
CA ALA A 54 -0.94 -23.05 -17.54
C ALA A 54 0.31 -23.36 -18.36
N GLN A 55 1.48 -22.82 -17.95
CA GLN A 55 2.76 -23.15 -18.57
C GLN A 55 3.11 -24.64 -18.44
N ARG A 56 2.75 -25.29 -17.33
CA ARG A 56 2.95 -26.74 -17.13
C ARG A 56 2.01 -27.60 -17.98
N LEU A 57 0.86 -27.04 -18.37
CA LEU A 57 -0.13 -27.68 -19.24
C LEU A 57 0.13 -27.43 -20.74
N GLY A 58 1.20 -26.72 -21.09
CA GLY A 58 1.52 -26.40 -22.48
C GLY A 58 0.68 -25.26 -23.08
N LEU A 59 -0.04 -24.50 -22.26
CA LEU A 59 -0.79 -23.33 -22.71
C LEU A 59 0.15 -22.12 -22.84
N VAL A 60 0.13 -21.48 -24.00
CA VAL A 60 0.90 -20.26 -24.25
C VAL A 60 0.04 -19.05 -23.88
N LEU A 61 0.34 -18.45 -22.73
CA LEU A 61 -0.28 -17.21 -22.27
C LEU A 61 0.61 -16.00 -22.55
N PRO A 62 0.05 -14.81 -22.77
CA PRO A 62 0.83 -13.58 -22.86
C PRO A 62 1.69 -13.39 -21.60
N PRO A 63 2.97 -13.00 -21.75
CA PRO A 63 3.83 -12.78 -20.59
C PRO A 63 3.30 -11.61 -19.75
N ALA A 64 3.23 -11.80 -18.44
CA ALA A 64 2.92 -10.71 -17.52
C ALA A 64 3.98 -9.61 -17.61
N ARG A 65 3.56 -8.34 -17.56
CA ARG A 65 4.50 -7.22 -17.53
C ARG A 65 5.45 -7.35 -16.33
N PRO A 66 6.76 -7.13 -16.50
CA PRO A 66 7.70 -7.14 -15.40
C PRO A 66 7.33 -6.14 -14.31
N PHE A 67 7.50 -6.53 -13.04
CA PHE A 67 7.10 -5.71 -11.88
C PHE A 67 7.73 -4.31 -11.88
N HIS A 68 8.99 -4.16 -12.30
CA HIS A 68 9.67 -2.86 -12.35
C HIS A 68 9.08 -1.88 -13.38
N LEU A 69 8.23 -2.37 -14.29
CA LEU A 69 7.48 -1.57 -15.26
C LEU A 69 6.00 -1.44 -14.87
N TRP A 70 5.61 -1.94 -13.69
CA TRP A 70 4.23 -1.82 -13.22
C TRP A 70 3.94 -0.40 -12.75
N ARG A 71 2.78 0.12 -13.16
CA ARG A 71 2.25 1.43 -12.78
C ARG A 71 0.71 1.32 -12.75
N PRO A 72 0.04 1.86 -11.73
CA PRO A 72 -1.41 1.95 -11.71
C PRO A 72 -1.90 3.00 -12.73
N TRP A 73 -3.21 3.05 -12.96
CA TRP A 73 -3.82 4.08 -13.80
C TRP A 73 -3.60 5.47 -13.20
N GLU A 74 -3.22 6.45 -14.02
CA GLU A 74 -2.84 7.80 -13.56
C GLU A 74 -3.97 8.54 -12.84
N GLU A 75 -5.22 8.32 -13.27
CA GLU A 75 -6.42 8.94 -12.69
C GLU A 75 -6.72 8.51 -11.25
N LEU A 76 -6.06 7.45 -10.75
CA LEU A 76 -6.19 7.04 -9.35
C LEU A 76 -5.75 8.13 -8.36
N ILE A 77 -5.01 9.13 -8.82
CA ILE A 77 -4.64 10.26 -7.99
C ILE A 77 -5.87 11.04 -7.50
N TRP A 78 -6.92 11.12 -8.31
CA TRP A 78 -8.17 11.77 -7.92
C TRP A 78 -8.89 11.02 -6.81
N VAL A 79 -8.74 9.69 -6.74
CA VAL A 79 -9.25 8.90 -5.62
C VAL A 79 -8.51 9.25 -4.34
N LEU A 80 -7.18 9.39 -4.39
CA LEU A 80 -6.39 9.82 -3.24
C LEU A 80 -6.75 11.25 -2.80
N ILE A 81 -6.82 12.19 -3.73
CA ILE A 81 -7.20 13.59 -3.44
C ILE A 81 -8.62 13.63 -2.85
N GLY A 82 -9.57 12.94 -3.48
CA GLY A 82 -10.94 12.84 -3.01
C GLY A 82 -11.05 12.24 -1.61
N ALA A 83 -10.29 11.18 -1.32
CA ALA A 83 -10.21 10.57 0.01
C ALA A 83 -9.64 11.54 1.05
N LEU A 84 -8.55 12.25 0.73
CA LEU A 84 -7.96 13.23 1.65
C LEU A 84 -8.92 14.40 1.93
N VAL A 85 -9.54 14.98 0.90
CA VAL A 85 -10.52 16.06 1.05
C VAL A 85 -11.72 15.59 1.87
N MET A 86 -12.26 14.41 1.54
CA MET A 86 -13.38 13.80 2.26
C MET A 86 -13.03 13.52 3.72
N GLY A 87 -11.79 13.12 4.03
CA GLY A 87 -11.33 12.91 5.40
C GLY A 87 -11.20 14.19 6.21
N LEU A 88 -10.98 15.34 5.57
CA LEU A 88 -10.88 16.63 6.25
C LEU A 88 -12.24 17.27 6.56
N ILE A 89 -13.23 17.07 5.70
CA ILE A 89 -14.55 17.73 5.81
C ILE A 89 -15.69 16.78 6.18
N GLY A 90 -15.48 15.48 6.02
CA GLY A 90 -16.47 14.44 6.26
C GLY A 90 -16.64 14.12 7.74
N ALA A 91 -17.72 13.43 8.07
CA ALA A 91 -17.99 12.92 9.40
C ALA A 91 -18.68 11.55 9.32
N GLY A 92 -18.49 10.72 10.35
CA GLY A 92 -19.10 9.38 10.44
C GLY A 92 -18.71 8.52 9.24
N LEU A 93 -19.71 7.99 8.51
CA LEU A 93 -19.48 7.10 7.37
C LEU A 93 -18.58 7.71 6.28
N LEU A 94 -18.66 9.02 6.06
CA LEU A 94 -17.86 9.69 5.04
C LEU A 94 -16.37 9.73 5.44
N GLU A 95 -16.09 9.92 6.73
CA GLU A 95 -14.75 9.87 7.29
C GLU A 95 -14.18 8.45 7.21
N ASP A 96 -14.99 7.44 7.49
CA ASP A 96 -14.58 6.03 7.38
C ASP A 96 -14.29 5.63 5.93
N LEU A 97 -15.10 6.09 4.97
CA LEU A 97 -14.85 5.85 3.55
C LEU A 97 -13.55 6.52 3.10
N ALA A 98 -13.32 7.76 3.51
CA ALA A 98 -12.07 8.48 3.26
C ALA A 98 -10.85 7.72 3.81
N LEU A 99 -10.93 7.27 5.07
CA LEU A 99 -9.87 6.51 5.73
C LEU A 99 -9.52 5.23 4.96
N ASN A 100 -10.53 4.44 4.60
CA ASN A 100 -10.33 3.19 3.88
C ASN A 100 -9.79 3.42 2.47
N ALA A 101 -10.33 4.40 1.73
CA ALA A 101 -9.84 4.76 0.41
C ALA A 101 -8.38 5.24 0.46
N ALA A 102 -8.03 6.11 1.41
CA ALA A 102 -6.67 6.58 1.61
C ALA A 102 -5.71 5.42 1.94
N MET A 103 -6.13 4.46 2.77
CA MET A 103 -5.32 3.29 3.11
C MET A 103 -5.06 2.40 1.90
N VAL A 104 -6.06 2.15 1.06
CA VAL A 104 -5.88 1.40 -0.20
C VAL A 104 -4.93 2.14 -1.14
N MET A 105 -5.11 3.46 -1.29
CA MET A 105 -4.25 4.29 -2.13
C MET A 105 -2.81 4.33 -1.64
N LEU A 106 -2.59 4.39 -0.31
CA LEU A 106 -1.27 4.31 0.30
C LEU A 106 -0.53 3.03 -0.11
N ILE A 107 -1.21 1.88 -0.04
CA ILE A 107 -0.61 0.60 -0.43
C ILE A 107 -0.35 0.54 -1.94
N LEU A 108 -1.30 0.99 -2.77
CA LEU A 108 -1.13 1.00 -4.23
C LEU A 108 0.07 1.85 -4.66
N TYR A 109 0.19 3.07 -4.13
CA TYR A 109 1.32 3.95 -4.44
C TYR A 109 2.63 3.45 -3.81
N ALA A 110 2.59 2.80 -2.64
CA ALA A 110 3.79 2.17 -2.08
C ALA A 110 4.31 1.03 -2.97
N VAL A 111 3.42 0.23 -3.55
CA VAL A 111 3.79 -0.80 -4.54
C VAL A 111 4.36 -0.17 -5.81
N GLN A 112 3.81 0.97 -6.27
CA GLN A 112 4.38 1.72 -7.40
C GLN A 112 5.78 2.25 -7.07
N GLY A 113 5.97 2.82 -5.88
CA GLY A 113 7.29 3.26 -5.42
C GLY A 113 8.30 2.12 -5.32
N LEU A 114 7.86 0.93 -4.90
CA LEU A 114 8.71 -0.25 -4.88
C LEU A 114 9.08 -0.71 -6.31
N ALA A 115 8.16 -0.62 -7.26
CA ALA A 115 8.44 -0.88 -8.68
C ALA A 115 9.45 0.13 -9.25
N LEU A 116 9.34 1.41 -8.89
CA LEU A 116 10.31 2.46 -9.22
C LEU A 116 11.69 2.16 -8.64
N VAL A 117 11.77 1.83 -7.34
CA VAL A 117 13.04 1.47 -6.70
C VAL A 117 13.67 0.27 -7.40
N ARG A 118 12.87 -0.77 -7.70
CA ARG A 118 13.35 -1.96 -8.42
C ARG A 118 13.87 -1.61 -9.81
N TYR A 119 13.20 -0.71 -10.53
CA TYR A 119 13.65 -0.22 -11.84
C TYR A 119 15.05 0.40 -11.74
N TYR A 120 15.29 1.27 -10.76
CA TYR A 120 16.60 1.90 -10.59
C TYR A 120 17.68 0.94 -10.07
N ILE A 121 17.34 -0.02 -9.21
CA ILE A 121 18.27 -1.09 -8.79
C ILE A 121 18.79 -1.86 -10.01
N LEU A 122 17.90 -2.21 -10.94
CA LEU A 122 18.27 -2.91 -12.17
C LEU A 122 19.07 -2.01 -13.12
N ARG A 123 18.63 -0.76 -13.31
CA ARG A 123 19.29 0.21 -14.20
C ARG A 123 20.70 0.57 -13.74
N LEU A 124 20.91 0.67 -12.43
CA LEU A 124 22.21 0.99 -11.83
C LEU A 124 23.13 -0.23 -11.70
N GLY A 125 22.65 -1.43 -12.06
CA GLY A 125 23.45 -2.67 -11.95
C GLY A 125 23.79 -3.04 -10.51
N ILE A 126 22.94 -2.70 -9.54
CA ILE A 126 23.18 -2.97 -8.13
C ILE A 126 23.27 -4.49 -7.90
N ALA A 127 24.33 -4.93 -7.24
CA ALA A 127 24.56 -6.34 -6.95
C ALA A 127 23.47 -6.91 -6.03
N ARG A 128 23.11 -8.19 -6.26
CA ARG A 128 22.07 -8.91 -5.50
C ARG A 128 22.21 -8.85 -3.97
N PRO A 129 23.40 -8.98 -3.34
CA PRO A 129 23.50 -8.88 -1.88
C PRO A 129 23.15 -7.47 -1.36
N LEU A 130 23.48 -6.42 -2.10
CA LEU A 130 23.14 -5.04 -1.72
C LEU A 130 21.64 -4.77 -1.88
N GLU A 131 21.03 -5.30 -2.95
CA GLU A 131 19.58 -5.29 -3.10
C GLU A 131 18.88 -6.01 -1.93
N LEU A 132 19.38 -7.17 -1.51
CA LEU A 132 18.82 -7.92 -0.39
C LEU A 132 18.92 -7.12 0.92
N LEU A 133 20.08 -6.53 1.20
CA LEU A 133 20.29 -5.67 2.37
C LEU A 133 19.32 -4.49 2.39
N PHE A 134 19.10 -3.86 1.23
CA PHE A 134 18.14 -2.77 1.10
C PHE A 134 16.71 -3.20 1.46
N TYR A 135 16.23 -4.35 0.96
CA TYR A 135 14.89 -4.83 1.32
C TYR A 135 14.77 -5.27 2.79
N ILE A 136 15.84 -5.81 3.38
CA ILE A 136 15.86 -6.11 4.82
C ILE A 136 15.70 -4.82 5.62
N LEU A 137 16.43 -3.76 5.26
CA LEU A 137 16.29 -2.46 5.93
C LEU A 137 14.89 -1.87 5.74
N LEU A 138 14.32 -1.99 4.54
CA LEU A 138 12.94 -1.59 4.25
C LEU A 138 11.94 -2.32 5.15
N PHE A 139 12.13 -3.62 5.38
CA PHE A 139 11.26 -4.43 6.25
C PHE A 139 11.34 -3.98 7.72
N PHE A 140 12.53 -3.70 8.24
CA PHE A 140 12.67 -3.19 9.61
C PHE A 140 12.14 -1.77 9.80
N THR A 141 12.04 -1.01 8.71
CA THR A 141 11.52 0.37 8.70
C THR A 141 10.11 0.48 8.11
N LEU A 142 9.35 -0.63 8.08
CA LEU A 142 8.13 -0.79 7.27
C LEU A 142 7.15 0.40 7.35
N GLY A 143 6.88 0.93 8.54
CA GLY A 143 5.97 2.08 8.69
C GLY A 143 6.44 3.32 7.92
N LEU A 144 7.70 3.73 8.13
CA LEU A 144 8.29 4.87 7.40
C LEU A 144 8.49 4.53 5.92
N ALA A 145 8.95 3.31 5.63
CA ALA A 145 9.19 2.84 4.28
C ALA A 145 7.92 2.87 3.43
N LEU A 146 6.76 2.50 3.98
CA LEU A 146 5.47 2.59 3.29
C LEU A 146 5.16 4.03 2.88
N LEU A 147 5.33 5.00 3.78
CA LEU A 147 5.09 6.42 3.49
C LEU A 147 6.06 6.95 2.43
N VAL A 148 7.36 6.63 2.55
CA VAL A 148 8.38 7.05 1.58
C VAL A 148 8.10 6.44 0.21
N LEU A 149 7.82 5.14 0.15
CA LEU A 149 7.50 4.45 -1.11
C LEU A 149 6.22 4.99 -1.73
N ALA A 150 5.18 5.26 -0.94
CA ALA A 150 3.95 5.86 -1.46
C ALA A 150 4.20 7.25 -2.04
N GLY A 151 4.99 8.09 -1.36
CA GLY A 151 5.43 9.37 -1.89
C GLY A 151 6.21 9.23 -3.19
N LEU A 152 7.17 8.30 -3.26
CA LEU A 152 7.92 8.02 -4.49
C LEU A 152 7.03 7.54 -5.64
N GLY A 153 6.06 6.67 -5.37
CA GLY A 153 5.11 6.20 -6.37
C GLY A 153 4.19 7.32 -6.87
N LEU A 154 3.74 8.19 -5.97
CA LEU A 154 2.95 9.36 -6.33
C LEU A 154 3.77 10.32 -7.21
N LEU A 155 5.02 10.61 -6.84
CA LEU A 155 5.91 11.47 -7.63
C LEU A 155 6.24 10.88 -9.01
N ASP A 156 6.43 9.56 -9.10
CA ASP A 156 6.60 8.86 -10.39
C ASP A 156 5.38 9.01 -11.30
N THR A 157 4.19 9.32 -10.76
CA THR A 157 2.99 9.56 -11.56
C THR A 157 3.06 10.89 -12.31
N TRP A 158 3.63 11.94 -11.73
CA TRP A 158 3.79 13.24 -12.41
C TRP A 158 5.07 13.35 -13.22
N PHE A 159 6.20 12.89 -12.67
CA PHE A 159 7.50 13.11 -13.30
C PHE A 159 7.88 12.03 -14.32
N ASP A 160 7.16 10.90 -14.34
CA ASP A 160 7.48 9.71 -15.14
C ASP A 160 8.98 9.40 -15.17
N TRP A 161 9.59 9.24 -13.97
CA TRP A 161 11.03 9.05 -13.84
C TRP A 161 11.54 7.79 -14.57
N ARG A 162 10.64 6.86 -14.88
CA ARG A 162 10.92 5.63 -15.63
C ARG A 162 10.75 5.80 -17.14
N ARG A 163 10.18 6.93 -17.60
CA ARG A 163 9.86 7.24 -19.01
C ARG A 163 9.03 6.13 -19.65
N LEU A 164 7.96 5.71 -18.98
CA LEU A 164 7.11 4.61 -19.44
C LEU A 164 6.07 5.06 -20.48
N ARG A 165 5.82 6.36 -20.60
CA ARG A 165 4.86 6.91 -21.57
C ARG A 165 5.42 6.88 -23.01
N PRO A 166 4.61 6.49 -24.02
CA PRO A 166 4.94 6.68 -25.44
C PRO A 166 5.29 8.13 -25.76
N ALA A 167 6.21 8.36 -26.70
CA ALA A 167 6.65 9.70 -27.07
C ALA A 167 5.52 10.60 -27.63
N ALA A 168 4.51 10.00 -28.28
CA ALA A 168 3.36 10.73 -28.82
C ALA A 168 2.49 11.36 -27.72
N ASP A 169 2.37 10.70 -26.56
CA ASP A 169 1.55 11.18 -25.43
C ASP A 169 2.27 12.31 -24.64
N GLN A 170 3.57 12.51 -24.88
CA GLN A 170 4.36 13.56 -24.22
C GLN A 170 4.25 14.93 -24.92
N GLU A 171 3.89 14.96 -26.21
CA GLU A 171 3.71 16.19 -26.98
C GLU A 171 2.33 16.84 -26.78
N GLU A 172 1.31 16.07 -26.38
CA GLU A 172 -0.03 16.60 -26.08
C GLU A 172 -0.14 17.23 -24.68
N GLU A 173 0.74 16.88 -23.74
CA GLU A 173 0.75 17.41 -22.36
C GLU A 173 1.73 18.58 -22.12
N ALA A 174 2.59 18.91 -23.09
CA ALA A 174 3.64 19.95 -22.99
C ALA A 174 3.21 21.30 -23.58
#